data_AF-A0A8X8H018-F1
#
_entry.id   AF-A0A8X8H018-F1
#
_cell.length_a   1.000
_cell.length_b   1.000
_cell.length_c   1.000
_cell.angle_alpha   90.00
_cell.angle_beta   90.00
_cell.angle_gamma   90.00
#
_symmetry.space_group_name_H-M   'P 1'
#
loop_
_entity.id
_entity.type
_entity.pdbx_description
1 polymer ?
#
loop_
_entity_poly.entity_id
_entity_poly.type
_entity_poly.pdbx_seq_one_letter_code
_entity_poly.pdbx_strand_id
1 'polypeptide(L)' 'MTPASRDVEMRCSGCARLLFKMEPQALRGRVSVKCPRCRAFNHLRPQTSPPPERASAVEERACGSSFPPKT' A
#
# COMPACT_ATOMS: atom_id res chain seq x y z
N MET A 1 -27.32 3.25 19.18
CA MET A 1 -27.13 2.17 18.18
C MET A 1 -25.88 2.51 17.38
N THR A 2 -24.74 1.92 17.70
CA THR A 2 -23.54 2.04 16.86
C THR A 2 -23.80 1.29 15.56
N PRO A 3 -23.52 1.87 14.38
CA PRO A 3 -23.64 1.13 13.13
C PRO A 3 -22.72 -0.09 13.19
N ALA A 4 -23.19 -1.22 12.66
CA ALA A 4 -22.36 -2.41 12.50
C ALA A 4 -21.08 -2.00 11.77
N SER A 5 -19.96 -1.99 12.50
CA SER A 5 -18.63 -1.68 11.99
C SER A 5 -18.38 -2.59 10.80
N ARG A 6 -18.22 -2.02 9.60
CA ARG A 6 -17.87 -2.82 8.43
C ARG A 6 -16.39 -3.14 8.53
N ASP A 7 -16.08 -4.35 8.97
CA ASP A 7 -14.70 -4.84 8.99
C ASP A 7 -14.09 -4.76 7.59
N VAL A 8 -12.82 -4.35 7.53
CA VAL A 8 -12.03 -4.34 6.31
C VAL A 8 -11.34 -5.70 6.16
N GLU A 9 -11.44 -6.30 4.98
CA GLU A 9 -10.79 -7.58 4.67
C GLU A 9 -9.34 -7.37 4.23
N MET A 10 -8.40 -7.93 4.98
CA MET A 10 -6.98 -7.96 4.59
C MET A 10 -6.70 -9.21 3.79
N ARG A 11 -6.27 -9.04 2.53
CA ARG A 11 -6.02 -10.14 1.59
C ARG A 11 -4.55 -10.22 1.23
N CYS A 12 -4.11 -11.43 0.92
CA CYS A 12 -2.72 -11.67 0.51
C CYS A 12 -2.42 -11.04 -0.86
N SER A 13 -1.33 -10.28 -0.95
CA SER A 13 -0.84 -9.68 -2.20
C SER A 13 -0.45 -10.71 -3.27
N GLY A 14 -0.04 -11.91 -2.87
CA GLY A 14 0.42 -12.95 -3.81
C GLY A 14 -0.68 -13.90 -4.31
N CYS A 15 -1.74 -14.15 -3.54
CA CYS A 15 -2.77 -15.14 -3.92
C CYS A 15 -4.21 -14.75 -3.58
N ALA A 16 -4.45 -13.50 -3.17
CA ALA A 16 -5.76 -12.94 -2.81
C ALA A 16 -6.54 -13.65 -1.69
N ARG A 17 -5.95 -14.68 -1.06
CA ARG A 17 -6.55 -15.38 0.09
C ARG A 17 -6.74 -14.40 1.24
N LEU A 18 -7.92 -14.44 1.85
CA LEU A 18 -8.23 -13.70 3.07
C LEU A 18 -7.23 -14.10 4.17
N LEU A 19 -6.60 -13.11 4.79
CA LEU A 19 -5.68 -13.29 5.90
C LEU A 19 -6.41 -13.08 7.22
N PHE A 20 -7.11 -11.95 7.37
CA PHE A 20 -7.95 -11.62 8.52
C PHE A 20 -8.88 -10.43 8.19
N LYS A 21 -9.79 -10.12 9.11
CA LYS A 21 -10.67 -8.94 9.08
C LYS A 21 -10.30 -8.01 10.24
N MET A 22 -10.45 -6.70 10.06
CA MET A 22 -10.18 -5.74 11.12
C MET A 22 -11.11 -4.53 11.05
N GLU A 23 -11.43 -3.96 12.20
CA GLU A 23 -12.13 -2.68 12.24
C GLU A 23 -11.27 -1.55 11.63
N PRO A 24 -11.90 -0.48 11.11
CA PRO A 24 -11.18 0.73 10.74
C PRO A 24 -10.31 1.22 11.90
N GLN A 25 -9.06 1.60 11.60
CA GLN A 25 -8.10 2.15 12.56
C GLN A 25 -7.62 1.18 13.68
N ALA A 26 -7.93 -0.12 13.60
CA ALA A 26 -7.43 -1.10 14.57
C ALA A 26 -5.90 -1.33 14.51
N LEU A 27 -5.23 -0.94 13.41
CA LEU A 27 -3.78 -1.00 13.26
C LEU A 27 -3.11 0.26 13.83
N ARG A 28 -2.45 0.13 14.98
CA ARG A 28 -1.62 1.20 15.58
C ARG A 28 -0.14 1.13 15.17
N GLY A 29 0.31 -0.01 14.63
CA GLY A 29 1.72 -0.26 14.29
C GLY A 29 1.87 -1.08 13.02
N ARG A 30 3.11 -1.48 12.72
CA ARG A 30 3.41 -2.38 11.59
C ARG A 30 3.02 -3.81 11.94
N VAL A 31 2.34 -4.49 11.03
CA VAL A 31 2.05 -5.92 11.14
C VAL A 31 2.63 -6.63 9.93
N SER A 32 3.35 -7.72 10.18
CA SER A 32 3.86 -8.62 9.13
C SER A 32 3.18 -9.98 9.29
N VAL A 33 2.46 -10.42 8.26
CA VAL A 33 1.73 -11.69 8.26
C VAL A 33 2.18 -12.57 7.11
N LYS A 34 2.51 -13.82 7.41
CA LYS A 34 2.86 -14.82 6.39
C LYS A 34 1.60 -15.50 5.88
N CYS A 35 1.44 -15.57 4.57
CA CYS A 35 0.31 -16.29 3.97
C CYS A 35 0.51 -17.81 4.14
N PRO A 36 -0.45 -18.54 4.75
CA PRO A 36 -0.34 -19.99 4.89
C PRO A 36 -0.46 -20.75 3.55
N ARG A 37 -0.99 -20.10 2.50
CA ARG A 37 -1.14 -20.70 1.17
C ARG A 37 0.10 -20.51 0.30
N CYS A 38 0.46 -19.27 -0.02
CA CYS A 38 1.55 -18.97 -0.96
C CYS A 38 2.87 -18.57 -0.30
N ARG A 39 2.94 -18.52 1.04
CA ARG A 39 4.13 -18.17 1.83
C ARG A 39 4.64 -16.73 1.68
N ALA A 40 3.97 -15.88 0.90
CA ALA A 40 4.27 -14.46 0.82
C ALA A 40 4.14 -13.77 2.18
N PHE A 41 5.09 -12.89 2.51
CA PHE A 41 4.98 -11.97 3.64
C PHE A 41 4.23 -10.72 3.21
N ASN A 42 3.20 -10.34 3.97
CA ASN A 42 2.39 -9.16 3.73
C ASN A 42 2.68 -8.16 4.85
N HIS A 43 3.10 -6.95 4.49
CA HIS A 43 3.43 -5.89 5.43
C HIS A 43 2.32 -4.84 5.40
N LEU A 44 1.55 -4.76 6.48
CA LEU A 44 0.45 -3.83 6.63
C LEU A 44 0.91 -2.62 7.45
N ARG A 45 0.50 -1.42 7.03
CA ARG A 45 0.78 -0.16 7.72
C ARG A 45 -0.53 0.53 8.11
N PRO A 46 -0.56 1.28 9.22
CA PRO A 46 -1.70 2.12 9.58
C PRO A 46 -2.05 3.08 8.45
N GLN A 47 -3.34 3.22 8.13
CA GLN A 47 -3.78 4.15 7.07
C GLN A 47 -3.62 5.61 7.47
N THR A 48 -3.57 5.89 8.78
CA THR A 48 -3.43 7.25 9.34
C THR A 48 -1.98 7.74 9.37
N SER A 49 -1.00 6.99 8.84
CA SER A 49 0.36 7.53 8.76
C SER A 49 0.33 8.74 7.82
N PRO A 50 0.77 9.94 8.26
CA PRO A 50 0.81 11.10 7.38
C PRO A 50 1.59 10.71 6.12
N PRO A 51 1.12 11.10 4.93
CA PRO A 51 1.89 10.89 3.71
C PRO A 51 3.29 11.44 3.95
N PRO A 52 4.37 10.73 3.58
CA PRO A 52 5.66 11.37 3.53
C PRO A 52 5.50 12.62 2.67
N GLU A 53 5.87 13.77 3.22
CA GLU A 53 5.85 15.05 2.51
C GLU A 53 6.60 14.81 1.20
N ARG A 54 5.85 14.71 0.10
CA ARG A 54 6.44 14.61 -1.22
C ARG A 54 7.06 15.98 -1.43
N ALA A 55 8.37 16.10 -1.22
CA ALA A 55 9.12 17.23 -1.71
C ALA A 55 8.73 17.38 -3.17
N SER A 56 7.98 18.44 -3.49
CA SER A 56 7.70 18.82 -4.85
C SER A 56 9.05 18.96 -5.52
N ALA A 57 9.31 18.10 -6.51
CA ALA A 57 10.46 18.28 -7.36
C ALA A 57 10.33 19.69 -7.94
N VAL A 58 11.25 20.58 -7.54
CA VAL A 58 11.48 21.83 -8.23
C VAL A 58 11.75 21.45 -9.70
N GLU A 59 10.81 21.82 -10.56
CA GLU A 59 10.96 22.00 -12.00
C GLU A 59 12.33 22.65 -12.27
N GLU A 60 13.22 22.19 -13.16
CA GLU A 60 13.02 21.90 -14.56
C GLU A 60 14.39 21.40 -15.07
N ARG A 61 14.45 20.29 -15.82
CA ARG A 61 15.47 20.09 -16.88
C ARG A 61 15.14 18.84 -17.70
N ALA A 62 14.55 19.11 -18.86
CA ALA A 62 14.43 18.28 -20.05
C ALA A 62 14.65 16.77 -19.88
N CYS A 63 13.59 16.00 -20.12
CA CYS A 63 13.71 14.61 -20.56
C CYS A 63 14.46 14.60 -21.89
N GLY A 64 15.80 14.51 -21.81
CA GLY A 64 16.67 14.39 -22.98
C GLY A 64 16.56 12.98 -23.53
N SER A 65 15.67 12.75 -24.49
CA SER A 65 15.89 11.67 -25.45
C SER A 65 17.08 12.09 -26.31
N SER A 66 18.20 11.42 -26.15
CA SER A 66 19.43 11.66 -26.93
C SER A 66 19.37 11.12 -28.36
N PHE A 67 18.18 10.95 -28.92
CA PHE A 67 17.99 10.34 -30.24
C PHE A 67 17.54 11.39 -31.25
N PRO A 68 18.36 11.73 -32.26
CA PRO A 68 17.89 12.58 -33.35
C PRO A 68 16.88 11.82 -34.22
N PRO A 69 15.86 12.49 -34.78
CA PRO A 69 14.99 11.89 -35.78
C PRO A 69 15.78 11.58 -37.05
N LYS A 70 15.61 10.37 -37.60
CA LYS A 70 16.08 10.01 -38.95
C LYS A 70 15.12 10.62 -39.98
N THR A 71 15.65 11.43 -40.88
CA THR A 71 15.05 11.75 -42.20
C THR A 71 15.06 10.55 -43.12
#